data_AF-F3MGX5-F1
#
_entry.id   AF-F3MGX5-F1
#
_cell.length_a   1.000
_cell.length_b   1.000
_cell.length_c   1.000
_cell.angle_alpha   90.00
_cell.angle_beta   90.00
_cell.angle_gamma   90.00
#
_symmetry.space_group_name_H-M   'P 1'
#
loop_
_entity.id
_entity.type
_entity.pdbx_description
1 polymer ?
#
loop_
_entity_poly.entity_id
_entity_poly.type
_entity_poly.pdbx_seq_one_letter_code
_entity_poly.pdbx_strand_id
1 'polypeptide(L)'
;MHTEEELIIDNASDSDRSGKTSLVEIKEYIDSHYHEALTIGRLAGMANICPKYFVDLFKKTFGQTTIDYLTHVRMNHAKRYLTESDDRLRDIAQKVGYKDEFYFSRIFKKKVGMSPSEYARNSRQLIAACSSSIIGQLVALNVIPAAAPLDAKWTPFYYNAYNSEIKSRLKLTSPYPDSRFEENIEQLFRAKPDVIIGMDHLSEEEIAKLEPIAPTFIVPSHAGWKKQLELIAAFLNKEEQAQFWIGQYERKVAQARSRMQEVVGNDRVAALRIYGQNLYSYGNRGLEEVLFKDLQIKGAYRFDSSRNQQITMDDLQQCDPDRILIAVCPEAASRRYWLALQHSAEWHRLRAVAQGRVYTISSDPWFEYSALAVTRMLDEAMLLFTGDNPNGLLDKSHGESFAT
;
A
#
# COMPACT_ATOMS: atom_id res chain seq x y z
N MET A 1 -30.41 14.42 7.15
CA MET A 1 -30.71 15.31 8.28
C MET A 1 -29.55 15.17 9.25
N HIS A 2 -28.78 16.25 9.45
CA HIS A 2 -27.60 16.28 10.30
C HIS A 2 -27.98 16.03 11.76
N THR A 3 -27.21 15.18 12.44
CA THR A 3 -27.11 15.21 13.90
C THR A 3 -25.62 15.14 14.21
N GLU A 4 -25.03 16.32 14.31
CA GLU A 4 -23.84 16.60 15.10
C GLU A 4 -24.21 16.29 16.56
N GLU A 5 -23.50 15.37 17.21
CA GLU A 5 -23.62 15.20 18.67
C GLU A 5 -22.85 16.35 19.34
N GLU A 6 -23.61 17.21 20.02
CA GLU A 6 -23.16 18.35 20.80
C GLU A 6 -22.18 17.95 21.91
N LEU A 7 -21.16 18.80 22.09
CA LEU A 7 -20.22 18.75 23.21
C LEU A 7 -20.95 19.00 24.53
N ILE A 8 -21.07 17.97 25.36
CA ILE A 8 -21.41 18.13 26.77
C ILE A 8 -20.09 18.31 27.55
N ILE A 9 -19.87 19.54 28.03
CA ILE A 9 -18.79 19.88 28.97
C ILE A 9 -19.39 19.75 30.36
N ASP A 10 -19.10 18.64 31.05
CA ASP A 10 -19.48 18.45 32.44
C ASP A 10 -18.30 18.82 33.35
N ASN A 11 -18.51 19.81 34.22
CA ASN A 11 -17.55 20.26 35.22
C ASN A 11 -17.72 19.41 36.49
N ALA A 12 -16.80 18.49 36.74
CA ALA A 12 -16.69 17.81 38.03
C ALA A 12 -15.36 18.16 38.70
N SER A 13 -15.46 18.64 39.95
CA SER A 13 -14.37 19.06 40.83
C SER A 13 -13.75 17.89 41.60
N ASP A 14 -12.43 17.81 41.48
CA ASP A 14 -11.39 17.59 42.50
C ASP A 14 -11.54 16.45 43.54
N SER A 15 -10.76 15.39 43.36
CA SER A 15 -9.72 14.95 44.31
C SER A 15 -9.02 13.68 43.79
N ASP A 16 -7.71 13.77 43.51
CA ASP A 16 -6.66 12.92 44.12
C ASP A 16 -5.28 13.22 43.49
N ARG A 17 -4.23 13.22 44.31
CA ARG A 17 -2.84 13.48 43.93
C ARG A 17 -2.22 12.22 43.30
N SER A 18 -1.94 12.23 41.99
CA SER A 18 -0.99 11.30 41.38
C SER A 18 -0.32 11.92 40.15
N GLY A 19 0.92 11.52 39.86
CA GLY A 19 1.83 12.16 38.91
C GLY A 19 1.26 12.33 37.51
N LYS A 20 1.71 13.39 36.81
CA LYS A 20 1.37 13.63 35.39
C LYS A 20 1.57 12.34 34.60
N THR A 21 0.48 11.76 34.09
CA THR A 21 0.55 10.62 33.18
C THR A 21 1.15 11.09 31.86
N SER A 22 2.25 10.47 31.45
CA SER A 22 2.90 10.79 30.18
C SER A 22 2.02 10.37 28.99
N LEU A 23 2.29 10.93 27.81
CA LEU A 23 1.56 10.52 26.60
C LEU A 23 1.77 9.05 26.25
N VAL A 24 2.90 8.47 26.65
CA VAL A 24 3.18 7.04 26.48
C VAL A 24 2.28 6.20 27.36
N GLU A 25 2.15 6.56 28.63
CA GLU A 25 1.23 5.88 29.56
C GLU A 25 -0.24 6.06 29.15
N ILE A 26 -0.62 7.22 28.58
CA ILE A 26 -1.96 7.41 28.01
C ILE A 26 -2.19 6.50 26.81
N LYS A 27 -1.18 6.32 25.95
CA LYS A 27 -1.25 5.38 24.83
C LYS A 27 -1.44 3.94 25.34
N GLU A 28 -0.68 3.52 26.35
CA GLU A 28 -0.83 2.21 27.01
C GLU A 28 -2.20 2.05 27.68
N TYR A 29 -2.74 3.13 28.25
CA TYR A 29 -4.08 3.16 28.81
C TYR A 29 -5.14 2.92 27.72
N ILE A 30 -5.00 3.59 26.56
CA ILE A 30 -5.87 3.34 25.40
C ILE A 30 -5.75 1.88 24.95
N ASP A 31 -4.53 1.32 24.90
CA ASP A 31 -4.28 -0.06 24.48
C ASP A 31 -4.98 -1.10 25.37
N SER A 32 -5.18 -0.80 26.66
CA SER A 32 -5.83 -1.68 27.64
C SER A 32 -7.33 -1.39 27.85
N HIS A 33 -7.77 -0.15 27.62
CA HIS A 33 -9.15 0.32 27.89
C HIS A 33 -9.91 0.74 26.63
N TYR A 34 -9.48 0.30 25.44
CA TYR A 34 -10.10 0.66 24.15
C TYR A 34 -11.60 0.38 24.07
N HIS A 35 -12.09 -0.61 24.84
CA HIS A 35 -13.48 -1.05 24.87
C HIS A 35 -14.39 -0.05 25.62
N GLU A 36 -13.82 0.90 26.36
CA GLU A 36 -14.58 1.90 27.11
C GLU A 36 -14.92 3.14 26.27
N ALA A 37 -15.84 3.97 26.78
CA ALA A 37 -16.08 5.31 26.25
C ALA A 37 -14.91 6.24 26.65
N LEU A 38 -13.88 6.31 25.80
CA LEU A 38 -12.73 7.21 25.96
C LEU A 38 -12.98 8.54 25.22
N THR A 39 -13.19 9.61 25.97
CA THR A 39 -13.32 10.97 25.42
C THR A 39 -11.98 11.70 25.46
N ILE A 40 -11.79 12.68 24.58
CA ILE A 40 -10.60 13.55 24.60
C ILE A 40 -10.49 14.27 25.95
N GLY A 41 -11.60 14.72 26.53
CA GLY A 41 -11.62 15.36 27.84
C GLY A 41 -11.04 14.46 28.94
N ARG A 42 -11.45 13.18 28.98
CA ARG A 42 -10.94 12.20 29.94
C ARG A 42 -9.43 11.98 29.77
N LEU A 43 -8.97 11.75 28.54
CA LEU A 43 -7.55 11.50 28.26
C LEU A 43 -6.67 12.73 28.54
N ALA A 44 -7.15 13.92 28.19
CA ALA A 44 -6.45 15.17 28.48
C ALA A 44 -6.38 15.46 29.99
N GLY A 45 -7.44 15.13 30.73
CA GLY A 45 -7.48 15.18 32.19
C GLY A 45 -6.42 14.28 32.84
N MET A 46 -6.19 13.07 32.33
CA MET A 46 -5.13 12.17 32.81
C MET A 46 -3.72 12.78 32.65
N ALA A 47 -3.48 13.51 31.56
CA ALA A 47 -2.22 14.26 31.35
C ALA A 47 -2.17 15.60 32.10
N ASN A 48 -3.27 16.02 32.74
CA ASN A 48 -3.45 17.34 33.34
C ASN A 48 -3.13 18.50 32.37
N ILE A 49 -3.63 18.38 31.13
CA ILE A 49 -3.52 19.40 30.09
C ILE A 49 -4.87 19.65 29.42
N CYS A 50 -5.01 20.78 28.71
CA CYS A 50 -6.27 21.09 28.04
C CYS A 50 -6.51 20.18 26.81
N PRO A 51 -7.77 19.84 26.48
CA PRO A 51 -8.13 18.96 25.37
C PRO A 51 -7.49 19.34 24.03
N LYS A 52 -7.47 20.63 23.70
CA LYS A 52 -6.89 21.14 22.45
C LYS A 52 -5.39 20.85 22.39
N TYR A 53 -4.66 21.21 23.44
CA TYR A 53 -3.22 20.96 23.52
C TYR A 53 -2.90 19.47 23.52
N PHE A 54 -3.72 18.64 24.18
CA PHE A 54 -3.57 17.18 24.16
C PHE A 54 -3.66 16.60 22.74
N VAL A 55 -4.66 16.98 21.95
CA VAL A 55 -4.82 16.47 20.57
C VAL A 55 -3.61 16.83 19.71
N ASP A 56 -3.17 18.09 19.78
CA ASP A 56 -2.02 18.58 19.02
C ASP A 56 -0.73 17.86 19.46
N LEU A 57 -0.54 17.72 20.77
CA LEU A 57 0.65 17.10 21.34
C LEU A 57 0.71 15.59 21.07
N PHE A 58 -0.42 14.88 21.18
CA PHE A 58 -0.52 13.46 20.85
C PHE A 58 -0.19 13.22 19.38
N LYS A 59 -0.78 14.03 18.48
CA LYS A 59 -0.52 13.93 17.04
C LYS A 59 0.95 14.23 16.70
N LYS A 60 1.54 15.24 17.32
CA LYS A 60 2.96 15.57 17.12
C LYS A 60 3.88 14.44 17.62
N THR A 61 3.50 13.77 18.70
CA THR A 61 4.31 12.72 19.33
C THR A 61 4.19 11.38 18.60
N PHE A 62 2.99 11.00 18.14
CA PHE A 62 2.71 9.67 17.58
C PHE A 62 2.34 9.67 16.10
N GLY A 63 2.37 10.83 15.43
CA GLY A 63 2.08 10.97 14.00
C GLY A 63 0.60 10.83 13.62
N GLN A 64 -0.30 10.56 14.58
CA GLN A 64 -1.72 10.32 14.33
C GLN A 64 -2.61 10.92 15.42
N THR A 65 -3.86 11.22 15.09
CA THR A 65 -4.80 11.75 16.09
C THR A 65 -5.15 10.69 17.13
N THR A 66 -5.51 11.10 18.35
CA THR A 66 -5.94 10.16 19.40
C THR A 66 -7.17 9.34 18.98
N ILE A 67 -8.10 9.94 18.22
CA ILE A 67 -9.29 9.25 17.71
C ILE A 67 -8.91 8.19 16.68
N ASP A 68 -8.00 8.52 15.77
CA ASP A 68 -7.50 7.55 14.79
C ASP A 68 -6.74 6.41 15.47
N TYR A 69 -5.93 6.72 16.48
CA TYR A 69 -5.24 5.71 17.29
C TYR A 69 -6.22 4.77 17.99
N LEU A 70 -7.19 5.30 18.73
CA LEU A 70 -8.22 4.50 19.40
C LEU A 70 -8.99 3.64 18.38
N THR A 71 -9.38 4.23 17.24
CA THR A 71 -10.05 3.50 16.18
C THR A 71 -9.19 2.35 15.67
N HIS A 72 -7.88 2.58 15.46
CA HIS A 72 -6.95 1.55 15.02
C HIS A 72 -6.87 0.39 16.03
N VAL A 73 -6.71 0.68 17.32
CA VAL A 73 -6.69 -0.35 18.38
C VAL A 73 -8.00 -1.15 18.37
N ARG A 74 -9.16 -0.49 18.33
CA ARG A 74 -10.47 -1.15 18.26
C ARG A 74 -10.61 -2.04 17.03
N MET A 75 -10.16 -1.58 15.85
CA MET A 75 -10.21 -2.37 14.62
C MET A 75 -9.34 -3.62 14.72
N ASN A 76 -8.16 -3.54 15.34
CA ASN A 76 -7.27 -4.69 15.52
C ASN A 76 -7.90 -5.76 16.42
N HIS A 77 -8.51 -5.35 17.54
CA HIS A 77 -9.28 -6.27 18.39
C HIS A 77 -10.50 -6.85 17.66
N ALA A 78 -11.21 -6.03 16.89
CA ALA A 78 -12.37 -6.50 16.12
C ALA A 78 -11.98 -7.57 15.09
N LYS A 79 -10.90 -7.35 14.34
CA LYS A 79 -10.36 -8.34 13.38
C LYS A 79 -10.10 -9.67 14.09
N ARG A 80 -9.47 -9.65 15.26
CA ARG A 80 -9.20 -10.85 16.06
C ARG A 80 -10.48 -11.57 16.47
N TYR A 81 -11.45 -10.86 17.04
CA TYR A 81 -12.73 -11.48 17.43
C TYR A 81 -13.48 -12.08 16.22
N LEU A 82 -13.46 -11.41 15.08
CA LEU A 82 -14.07 -11.91 13.84
C LEU A 82 -13.40 -13.19 13.32
N THR A 83 -12.13 -13.41 13.63
CA THR A 83 -11.34 -14.56 13.14
C THR A 83 -11.22 -15.70 14.15
N GLU A 84 -11.28 -15.38 15.45
CA GLU A 84 -10.97 -16.30 16.56
C GLU A 84 -12.23 -16.73 17.33
N SER A 85 -13.41 -16.17 17.01
CA SER A 85 -14.67 -16.50 17.70
C SER A 85 -15.85 -16.59 16.74
N ASP A 86 -16.94 -17.23 17.19
CA ASP A 86 -18.25 -17.25 16.53
C ASP A 86 -19.22 -16.22 17.15
N ASP A 87 -18.69 -15.17 17.78
CA ASP A 87 -19.50 -14.12 18.40
C ASP A 87 -20.39 -13.41 17.36
N ARG A 88 -21.57 -12.96 17.78
CA ARG A 88 -22.43 -12.14 16.92
C ARG A 88 -21.80 -10.77 16.71
N LEU A 89 -22.05 -10.17 15.54
CA LEU A 89 -21.49 -8.87 15.19
C LEU A 89 -21.78 -7.78 16.25
N ARG A 90 -23.00 -7.78 16.80
CA ARG A 90 -23.39 -6.92 17.91
C ARG A 90 -22.49 -7.06 19.14
N ASP A 91 -22.17 -8.30 19.52
CA ASP A 91 -21.35 -8.60 20.69
C ASP A 91 -19.91 -8.15 20.46
N ILE A 92 -19.38 -8.37 19.25
CA ILE A 92 -18.05 -7.89 18.84
C ILE A 92 -18.01 -6.36 18.88
N ALA A 93 -19.02 -5.67 18.35
CA ALA A 93 -19.11 -4.21 18.36
C ALA A 93 -19.03 -3.68 19.81
N GLN A 94 -19.80 -4.27 20.72
CA GLN A 94 -19.77 -3.91 22.14
C GLN A 94 -18.42 -4.20 22.80
N LYS A 95 -17.83 -5.39 22.56
CA LYS A 95 -16.52 -5.79 23.09
C LYS A 95 -15.39 -4.84 22.67
N VAL A 96 -15.50 -4.22 21.50
CA VAL A 96 -14.50 -3.24 21.02
C VAL A 96 -14.92 -1.79 21.25
N GLY A 97 -15.98 -1.53 22.01
CA GLY A 97 -16.36 -0.19 22.48
C GLY A 97 -17.25 0.61 21.53
N TYR A 98 -18.00 -0.04 20.64
CA TYR A 98 -19.09 0.55 19.87
C TYR A 98 -20.45 0.09 20.38
N LYS A 99 -21.34 1.05 20.66
CA LYS A 99 -22.72 0.76 21.12
C LYS A 99 -23.60 0.22 20.00
N ASP A 100 -23.37 0.70 18.78
CA ASP A 100 -24.19 0.43 17.59
C ASP A 100 -23.39 -0.41 16.58
N GLU A 101 -23.92 -1.58 16.23
CA GLU A 101 -23.27 -2.53 15.32
C GLU A 101 -23.22 -2.03 13.86
N PHE A 102 -24.19 -1.22 13.43
CA PHE A 102 -24.24 -0.67 12.07
C PHE A 102 -23.22 0.46 11.91
N TYR A 103 -23.03 1.28 12.94
CA TYR A 103 -21.96 2.26 13.00
C TYR A 103 -20.60 1.59 13.01
N PHE A 104 -20.40 0.58 13.87
CA PHE A 104 -19.18 -0.23 13.85
C PHE A 104 -18.90 -0.82 12.47
N SER A 105 -19.88 -1.46 11.83
CA SER A 105 -19.73 -2.07 10.50
C SER A 105 -19.32 -1.06 9.43
N ARG A 106 -19.90 0.16 9.45
CA ARG A 106 -19.51 1.25 8.54
C ARG A 106 -18.08 1.71 8.77
N ILE A 107 -17.67 1.91 10.03
CA ILE A 107 -16.31 2.33 10.37
C ILE A 107 -15.31 1.22 10.02
N PHE A 108 -15.62 -0.04 10.32
CA PHE A 108 -14.81 -1.19 9.97
C PHE A 108 -14.63 -1.29 8.46
N LYS A 109 -15.72 -1.22 7.68
CA LYS A 109 -15.63 -1.22 6.21
C LYS A 109 -14.80 -0.06 5.66
N LYS A 110 -14.93 1.14 6.25
CA LYS A 110 -14.13 2.31 5.85
C LYS A 110 -12.64 2.13 6.15
N LYS A 111 -12.29 1.55 7.30
CA LYS A 111 -10.89 1.40 7.76
C LYS A 111 -10.21 0.15 7.20
N VAL A 112 -10.95 -0.92 6.97
CA VAL A 112 -10.43 -2.24 6.55
C VAL A 112 -10.67 -2.50 5.05
N GLY A 113 -11.62 -1.81 4.43
CA GLY A 113 -11.97 -1.96 3.01
C GLY A 113 -13.13 -2.95 2.75
N MET A 114 -13.44 -3.82 3.71
CA MET A 114 -14.49 -4.85 3.60
C MET A 114 -15.38 -4.90 4.84
N SER A 115 -16.59 -5.47 4.71
CA SER A 115 -17.50 -5.58 5.86
C SER A 115 -16.99 -6.59 6.91
N PRO A 116 -17.36 -6.47 8.20
CA PRO A 116 -16.99 -7.44 9.23
C PRO A 116 -17.34 -8.89 8.89
N SER A 117 -18.55 -9.14 8.37
CA SER A 117 -18.99 -10.49 7.99
C SER A 117 -18.21 -11.07 6.81
N GLU A 118 -17.85 -10.22 5.85
CA GLU A 118 -16.99 -10.61 4.73
C GLU A 118 -15.58 -10.92 5.22
N TYR A 119 -15.03 -10.11 6.13
CA TYR A 119 -13.73 -10.34 6.76
C TYR A 119 -13.69 -11.70 7.48
N ALA A 120 -14.68 -11.97 8.35
CA ALA A 120 -14.79 -13.24 9.08
C ALA A 120 -14.92 -14.46 8.14
N ARG A 121 -15.64 -14.32 7.02
CA ARG A 121 -15.76 -15.38 6.02
C ARG A 121 -14.43 -15.63 5.31
N ASN A 122 -13.75 -14.56 4.89
CA ASN A 122 -12.51 -14.64 4.13
C ASN A 122 -11.34 -15.17 4.96
N SER A 123 -11.38 -15.00 6.28
CA SER A 123 -10.34 -15.50 7.19
C SER A 123 -10.45 -16.99 7.53
N ARG A 124 -11.50 -17.68 7.06
CA ARG A 124 -11.69 -19.12 7.33
C ARG A 124 -10.78 -20.03 6.51
N GLN A 125 -10.20 -19.50 5.43
CA GLN A 125 -9.27 -20.22 4.57
C GLN A 125 -7.89 -19.56 4.68
N LEU A 126 -6.89 -20.33 5.11
CA LEU A 126 -5.50 -19.88 5.21
C LEU A 126 -4.85 -19.98 3.84
N ILE A 127 -4.64 -18.84 3.19
CA ILE A 127 -4.05 -18.78 1.86
C ILE A 127 -2.58 -18.34 1.96
N ALA A 128 -1.68 -19.05 1.28
CA ALA A 128 -0.29 -18.65 1.14
C ALA A 128 -0.05 -18.00 -0.24
N ALA A 129 0.63 -16.85 -0.25
CA ALA A 129 1.07 -16.15 -1.45
C ALA A 129 2.58 -16.33 -1.62
N CYS A 130 3.03 -16.84 -2.76
CA CYS A 130 4.47 -17.09 -2.99
C CYS A 130 5.23 -15.87 -3.54
N SER A 131 4.55 -14.79 -3.93
CA SER A 131 5.18 -13.57 -4.46
C SER A 131 4.40 -12.31 -4.05
N SER A 132 5.02 -11.14 -4.11
CA SER A 132 4.36 -9.87 -3.75
C SER A 132 3.18 -9.54 -4.66
N SER A 133 3.32 -9.84 -5.97
CA SER A 133 2.25 -9.68 -6.96
C SER A 133 0.99 -10.45 -6.55
N ILE A 134 1.14 -11.68 -6.04
CA ILE A 134 0.00 -12.46 -5.54
C ILE A 134 -0.64 -11.82 -4.30
N ILE A 135 0.14 -11.19 -3.40
CA ILE A 135 -0.42 -10.41 -2.29
C ILE A 135 -1.35 -9.32 -2.84
N GLY A 136 -0.89 -8.56 -3.84
CA GLY A 136 -1.69 -7.51 -4.45
C GLY A 136 -2.96 -8.00 -5.14
N GLN A 137 -2.94 -9.20 -5.74
CA GLN A 137 -4.14 -9.83 -6.29
C GLN A 137 -5.11 -10.28 -5.19
N LEU A 138 -4.61 -10.94 -4.14
CA LEU A 138 -5.42 -11.41 -3.02
C LEU A 138 -6.10 -10.27 -2.27
N VAL A 139 -5.36 -9.20 -1.98
CA VAL A 139 -5.90 -8.02 -1.29
C VAL A 139 -7.03 -7.39 -2.12
N ALA A 140 -6.91 -7.35 -3.45
CA ALA A 140 -7.99 -6.89 -4.34
C ALA A 140 -9.25 -7.77 -4.27
N LEU A 141 -9.11 -9.05 -3.90
CA LEU A 141 -10.21 -10.00 -3.66
C LEU A 141 -10.68 -10.02 -2.20
N ASN A 142 -10.29 -9.03 -1.39
CA ASN A 142 -10.55 -8.97 0.05
C ASN A 142 -9.98 -10.18 0.82
N VAL A 143 -8.88 -10.76 0.33
CA VAL A 143 -8.16 -11.86 0.98
C VAL A 143 -6.82 -11.35 1.50
N ILE A 144 -6.56 -11.57 2.78
CA ILE A 144 -5.24 -11.35 3.36
C ILE A 144 -4.57 -12.72 3.50
N PRO A 145 -3.40 -12.95 2.87
CA PRO A 145 -2.73 -14.24 2.98
C PRO A 145 -2.24 -14.49 4.41
N ALA A 146 -2.28 -15.74 4.86
CA ALA A 146 -1.71 -16.15 6.15
C ALA A 146 -0.17 -16.25 6.10
N ALA A 147 0.36 -16.56 4.91
CA ALA A 147 1.79 -16.62 4.64
C ALA A 147 2.11 -15.86 3.35
N ALA A 148 3.06 -14.93 3.39
CA ALA A 148 3.45 -14.16 2.21
C ALA A 148 4.85 -13.54 2.34
N PRO A 149 5.52 -13.19 1.22
CA PRO A 149 6.79 -12.48 1.26
C PRO A 149 6.58 -11.02 1.68
N LEU A 150 6.99 -10.72 2.92
CA LEU A 150 6.92 -9.39 3.50
C LEU A 150 8.32 -8.85 3.77
N ASP A 151 8.71 -7.82 3.01
CA ASP A 151 10.01 -7.17 3.09
C ASP A 151 9.80 -5.67 3.29
N ALA A 152 10.37 -5.11 4.37
CA ALA A 152 10.19 -3.70 4.73
C ALA A 152 10.79 -2.73 3.70
N LYS A 153 11.71 -3.18 2.84
CA LYS A 153 12.38 -2.37 1.82
C LYS A 153 11.67 -2.45 0.47
N TRP A 154 11.28 -3.64 0.03
CA TRP A 154 10.71 -3.85 -1.31
C TRP A 154 9.19 -3.92 -1.35
N THR A 155 8.55 -4.29 -0.24
CA THR A 155 7.08 -4.31 -0.12
C THR A 155 6.59 -3.47 1.07
N PRO A 156 7.06 -2.20 1.21
CA PRO A 156 6.78 -1.37 2.39
C PRO A 156 5.28 -1.15 2.61
N PHE A 157 4.49 -1.03 1.55
CA PHE A 157 3.03 -0.94 1.67
C PHE A 157 2.43 -2.16 2.35
N TYR A 158 2.73 -3.37 1.87
CA TYR A 158 2.19 -4.60 2.46
C TYR A 158 2.72 -4.83 3.87
N TYR A 159 4.01 -4.53 4.09
CA TYR A 159 4.61 -4.58 5.42
C TYR A 159 3.88 -3.64 6.38
N ASN A 160 3.71 -2.36 6.04
CA ASN A 160 3.06 -1.41 6.94
C ASN A 160 1.58 -1.70 7.15
N ALA A 161 0.88 -2.18 6.12
CA ALA A 161 -0.57 -2.39 6.16
C ALA A 161 -0.99 -3.73 6.78
N TYR A 162 -0.21 -4.80 6.62
CA TYR A 162 -0.66 -6.17 6.90
C TYR A 162 0.33 -7.00 7.74
N ASN A 163 1.39 -6.40 8.28
CA ASN A 163 2.39 -7.12 9.07
C ASN A 163 1.84 -7.76 10.36
N SER A 164 0.72 -7.28 10.89
CA SER A 164 0.03 -7.92 12.03
C SER A 164 -0.85 -9.11 11.60
N GLU A 165 -1.38 -9.09 10.39
CA GLU A 165 -2.33 -10.07 9.88
C GLU A 165 -1.63 -11.24 9.18
N ILE A 166 -0.54 -10.98 8.45
CA ILE A 166 0.27 -11.99 7.77
C ILE A 166 1.24 -12.60 8.79
N LYS A 167 0.81 -13.70 9.41
CA LYS A 167 1.53 -14.33 10.53
C LYS A 167 2.84 -15.00 10.10
N SER A 168 2.91 -15.53 8.88
CA SER A 168 4.09 -16.24 8.37
C SER A 168 4.79 -15.44 7.26
N ARG A 169 5.99 -14.91 7.56
CA ARG A 169 6.74 -14.02 6.65
C ARG A 169 7.74 -14.80 5.80
N LEU A 170 7.37 -15.06 4.55
CA LEU A 170 8.26 -15.70 3.59
C LEU A 170 9.40 -14.74 3.18
N LYS A 171 10.52 -15.29 2.75
CA LYS A 171 11.61 -14.54 2.12
C LYS A 171 11.23 -14.15 0.69
N LEU A 172 11.55 -12.92 0.33
CA LEU A 172 11.42 -12.43 -1.02
C LEU A 172 12.57 -12.97 -1.88
N THR A 173 12.27 -13.64 -2.99
CA THR A 173 13.27 -14.24 -3.90
C THR A 173 13.72 -13.32 -5.02
N SER A 174 12.98 -12.24 -5.27
CA SER A 174 13.32 -11.20 -6.24
C SER A 174 13.09 -9.83 -5.61
N PRO A 175 14.07 -8.91 -5.64
CA PRO A 175 15.24 -8.91 -6.52
C PRO A 175 16.53 -9.44 -5.86
N TYR A 176 16.45 -10.26 -4.80
CA TYR A 176 17.63 -10.77 -4.09
C TYR A 176 18.21 -12.04 -4.77
N PRO A 177 19.34 -11.96 -5.49
CA PRO A 177 19.85 -13.08 -6.29
C PRO A 177 20.30 -14.30 -5.46
N ASP A 178 20.68 -14.08 -4.20
CA ASP A 178 21.12 -15.15 -3.30
C ASP A 178 19.97 -15.89 -2.59
N SER A 179 18.74 -15.35 -2.68
CA SER A 179 17.58 -15.91 -1.98
C SER A 179 16.87 -16.95 -2.85
N ARG A 180 16.83 -18.21 -2.39
CA ARG A 180 16.14 -19.29 -3.10
C ARG A 180 14.73 -19.49 -2.56
N PHE A 181 13.79 -19.85 -3.42
CA PHE A 181 12.40 -20.06 -2.99
C PHE A 181 12.29 -21.28 -2.07
N GLU A 182 13.14 -22.29 -2.22
CA GLU A 182 13.14 -23.47 -1.35
C GLU A 182 13.29 -23.14 0.14
N GLU A 183 13.92 -22.02 0.47
CA GLU A 183 14.05 -21.55 1.86
C GLU A 183 12.70 -21.25 2.51
N ASN A 184 11.66 -21.04 1.72
CA ASN A 184 10.29 -20.77 2.19
C ASN A 184 9.50 -22.05 2.47
N ILE A 185 9.94 -23.23 2.01
CA ILE A 185 9.17 -24.48 2.08
C ILE A 185 8.88 -24.89 3.53
N GLU A 186 9.88 -24.84 4.41
CA GLU A 186 9.71 -25.16 5.84
C GLU A 186 8.70 -24.21 6.50
N GLN A 187 8.72 -22.94 6.10
CA GLN A 187 7.85 -21.93 6.66
C GLN A 187 6.40 -22.06 6.17
N LEU A 188 6.21 -22.42 4.90
CA LEU A 188 4.92 -22.78 4.31
C LEU A 188 4.34 -24.02 4.98
N PHE A 189 5.16 -25.05 5.21
CA PHE A 189 4.74 -26.25 5.94
C PHE A 189 4.25 -25.92 7.36
N ARG A 190 4.98 -25.07 8.09
CA ARG A 190 4.58 -24.61 9.44
C ARG A 190 3.31 -23.76 9.43
N ALA A 191 3.09 -22.97 8.39
CA ALA A 191 1.92 -22.12 8.26
C ALA A 191 0.62 -22.90 8.04
N LYS A 192 0.71 -24.16 7.58
CA LYS A 192 -0.43 -25.05 7.28
C LYS A 192 -1.52 -24.34 6.46
N PRO A 193 -1.17 -23.77 5.29
CA PRO A 193 -2.17 -23.15 4.44
C PRO A 193 -3.16 -24.20 3.93
N ASP A 194 -4.41 -23.80 3.72
CA ASP A 194 -5.40 -24.60 3.01
C ASP A 194 -5.16 -24.55 1.49
N VAL A 195 -4.51 -23.49 1.02
CA VAL A 195 -4.24 -23.22 -0.41
C VAL A 195 -2.94 -22.45 -0.56
N ILE A 196 -2.15 -22.78 -1.58
CA ILE A 196 -0.94 -22.05 -1.98
C ILE A 196 -1.14 -21.45 -3.38
N ILE A 197 -0.78 -20.18 -3.56
CA ILE A 197 -0.85 -19.49 -4.86
C ILE A 197 0.54 -18.99 -5.24
N GLY A 198 1.05 -19.55 -6.33
CA GLY A 198 2.34 -19.20 -6.94
C GLY A 198 2.18 -18.64 -8.35
N MET A 199 3.32 -18.35 -8.98
CA MET A 199 3.41 -17.94 -10.38
C MET A 199 4.29 -18.91 -11.14
N ASP A 200 4.16 -18.95 -12.46
CA ASP A 200 4.93 -19.81 -13.38
C ASP A 200 6.46 -19.54 -13.43
N HIS A 201 6.95 -18.61 -12.61
CA HIS A 201 8.38 -18.45 -12.32
C HIS A 201 8.95 -19.53 -11.39
N LEU A 202 8.08 -20.30 -10.71
CA LEU A 202 8.50 -21.41 -9.86
C LEU A 202 8.85 -22.59 -10.76
N SER A 203 9.97 -23.24 -10.47
CA SER A 203 10.39 -24.48 -11.15
C SER A 203 9.46 -25.64 -10.83
N GLU A 204 9.45 -26.65 -11.70
CA GLU A 204 8.68 -27.88 -11.47
C GLU A 204 9.07 -28.57 -10.15
N GLU A 205 10.35 -28.52 -9.77
CA GLU A 205 10.85 -29.07 -8.50
C GLU A 205 10.31 -28.31 -7.28
N GLU A 206 10.21 -26.99 -7.37
CA GLU A 206 9.63 -26.16 -6.31
C GLU A 206 8.13 -26.42 -6.18
N ILE A 207 7.41 -26.50 -7.31
CA ILE A 207 5.97 -26.81 -7.33
C ILE A 207 5.70 -28.19 -6.72
N ALA A 208 6.48 -29.21 -7.08
CA ALA A 208 6.36 -30.56 -6.52
C ALA A 208 6.59 -30.61 -5.00
N LYS A 209 7.36 -29.67 -4.43
CA LYS A 209 7.53 -29.54 -2.97
C LYS A 209 6.36 -28.85 -2.28
N LEU A 210 5.56 -28.06 -3.01
CA LEU A 210 4.39 -27.36 -2.48
C LEU A 210 3.14 -28.24 -2.45
N GLU A 211 2.95 -29.13 -3.44
CA GLU A 211 1.77 -29.99 -3.56
C GLU A 211 1.47 -30.83 -2.30
N PRO A 212 2.47 -31.41 -1.58
CA PRO A 212 2.21 -32.14 -0.34
C PRO A 212 1.77 -31.26 0.84
N ILE A 213 1.99 -29.94 0.76
CA ILE A 213 1.62 -28.98 1.81
C ILE A 213 0.15 -28.61 1.67
N ALA A 214 -0.27 -28.19 0.48
CA ALA A 214 -1.64 -27.78 0.17
C ALA A 214 -1.89 -27.77 -1.36
N PRO A 215 -3.16 -27.82 -1.80
CA PRO A 215 -3.53 -27.51 -3.18
C PRO A 215 -2.85 -26.23 -3.68
N THR A 216 -2.07 -26.36 -4.74
CA THR A 216 -1.23 -25.29 -5.29
C THR A 216 -1.77 -24.82 -6.63
N PHE A 217 -1.99 -23.51 -6.78
CA PHE A 217 -2.44 -22.89 -8.03
C PHE A 217 -1.34 -21.99 -8.60
N ILE A 218 -0.98 -22.21 -9.86
CA ILE A 218 0.09 -21.48 -10.55
C ILE A 218 -0.51 -20.50 -11.54
N VAL A 219 -0.26 -19.22 -11.29
CA VAL A 219 -0.77 -18.11 -12.08
C VAL A 219 0.19 -17.78 -13.23
N PRO A 220 -0.28 -17.65 -14.48
CA PRO A 220 0.59 -17.32 -15.61
C PRO A 220 1.14 -15.90 -15.52
N SER A 221 2.46 -15.74 -15.49
CA SER A 221 3.11 -14.43 -15.37
C SER A 221 3.00 -13.56 -16.61
N HIS A 222 2.72 -14.14 -17.77
CA HIS A 222 2.52 -13.42 -19.03
C HIS A 222 1.11 -12.83 -19.17
N ALA A 223 0.11 -13.35 -18.44
CA ALA A 223 -1.25 -12.84 -18.46
C ALA A 223 -1.31 -11.41 -17.88
N GLY A 224 -2.27 -10.59 -18.34
CA GLY A 224 -2.49 -9.26 -17.75
C GLY A 224 -3.03 -9.35 -16.32
N TRP A 225 -2.84 -8.31 -15.50
CA TRP A 225 -3.24 -8.34 -14.09
C TRP A 225 -4.73 -8.64 -13.91
N LYS A 226 -5.60 -8.15 -14.81
CA LYS A 226 -7.05 -8.45 -14.79
C LYS A 226 -7.31 -9.94 -14.94
N LYS A 227 -6.64 -10.57 -15.92
CA LYS A 227 -6.80 -12.00 -16.16
C LYS A 227 -6.22 -12.84 -15.02
N GLN A 228 -5.10 -12.41 -14.44
CA GLN A 228 -4.53 -13.03 -13.24
C GLN A 228 -5.52 -12.94 -12.06
N LEU A 229 -6.13 -11.77 -11.84
CA LEU A 229 -7.15 -11.56 -10.81
C LEU A 229 -8.36 -12.48 -11.02
N GLU A 230 -8.88 -12.55 -12.25
CA GLU A 230 -10.01 -13.43 -12.60
C GLU A 230 -9.69 -14.92 -12.39
N LEU A 231 -8.48 -15.36 -12.74
CA LEU A 231 -8.04 -16.75 -12.54
C LEU A 231 -7.96 -17.11 -11.05
N ILE A 232 -7.33 -16.24 -10.25
CA ILE A 232 -7.25 -16.43 -8.80
C ILE A 232 -8.65 -16.38 -8.19
N ALA A 233 -9.51 -15.47 -8.64
CA ALA A 233 -10.87 -15.34 -8.18
C ALA A 233 -11.71 -16.59 -8.46
N ALA A 234 -11.65 -17.13 -9.68
CA ALA A 234 -12.34 -18.37 -10.02
C ALA A 234 -11.86 -19.54 -9.14
N PHE A 235 -10.55 -19.62 -8.88
CA PHE A 235 -10.00 -20.65 -8.01
C PHE A 235 -10.46 -20.52 -6.54
N LEU A 236 -10.65 -19.30 -6.05
CA LEU A 236 -11.09 -19.01 -4.68
C LEU A 236 -12.60 -18.79 -4.52
N ASN A 237 -13.40 -18.96 -5.60
CA ASN A 237 -14.83 -18.64 -5.66
C ASN A 237 -15.13 -17.16 -5.26
N LYS A 238 -14.40 -16.23 -5.87
CA LYS A 238 -14.41 -14.78 -5.60
C LYS A 238 -14.61 -13.92 -6.87
N GLU A 239 -15.29 -14.47 -7.86
CA GLU A 239 -15.49 -13.84 -9.18
C GLU A 239 -16.25 -12.53 -9.07
N GLU A 240 -17.23 -12.42 -8.18
CA GLU A 240 -17.95 -11.17 -7.93
C GLU A 240 -17.02 -10.06 -7.44
N GLN A 241 -16.10 -10.37 -6.52
CA GLN A 241 -15.11 -9.41 -6.01
C GLN A 241 -14.14 -8.97 -7.11
N ALA A 242 -13.71 -9.89 -7.97
CA ALA A 242 -12.85 -9.56 -9.11
C ALA A 242 -13.55 -8.60 -10.08
N GLN A 243 -14.79 -8.91 -10.48
CA GLN A 243 -15.57 -8.07 -11.38
C GLN A 243 -15.86 -6.70 -10.77
N PHE A 244 -16.17 -6.65 -9.48
CA PHE A 244 -16.32 -5.39 -8.76
C PHE A 244 -15.03 -4.57 -8.79
N TRP A 245 -13.88 -5.16 -8.46
CA TRP A 245 -12.58 -4.48 -8.45
C TRP A 245 -12.23 -3.93 -9.83
N ILE A 246 -12.33 -4.76 -10.88
CA ILE A 246 -12.05 -4.37 -12.27
C ILE A 246 -12.97 -3.21 -12.68
N GLY A 247 -14.27 -3.30 -12.41
CA GLY A 247 -15.22 -2.24 -12.76
C GLY A 247 -15.01 -0.93 -11.98
N GLN A 248 -14.47 -0.97 -10.76
CA GLN A 248 -14.06 0.24 -10.02
C GLN A 248 -12.80 0.85 -10.62
N TYR A 249 -11.80 0.03 -10.93
CA TYR A 249 -10.56 0.47 -11.55
C TYR A 249 -10.82 1.15 -12.91
N GLU A 250 -11.64 0.55 -13.77
CA GLU A 250 -11.95 1.11 -15.09
C GLU A 250 -12.67 2.46 -15.02
N ARG A 251 -13.60 2.61 -14.07
CA ARG A 251 -14.23 3.91 -13.79
C ARG A 251 -13.21 4.96 -13.34
N LYS A 252 -12.26 4.56 -12.49
CA LYS A 252 -11.18 5.43 -12.01
C LYS A 252 -10.26 5.85 -13.15
N VAL A 253 -9.87 4.91 -14.02
CA VAL A 253 -9.07 5.20 -15.22
C VAL A 253 -9.80 6.18 -16.14
N ALA A 254 -11.10 6.01 -16.37
CA ALA A 254 -11.85 6.92 -17.24
C ALA A 254 -11.84 8.37 -16.71
N GLN A 255 -12.03 8.55 -15.39
CA GLN A 255 -11.95 9.86 -14.75
C GLN A 255 -10.53 10.44 -14.80
N ALA A 256 -9.54 9.63 -14.43
CA ALA A 256 -8.14 10.02 -14.42
C ALA A 256 -7.65 10.43 -15.82
N ARG A 257 -8.03 9.68 -16.86
CA ARG A 257 -7.66 9.98 -18.26
C ARG A 257 -8.16 11.35 -18.70
N SER A 258 -9.41 11.71 -18.41
CA SER A 258 -9.94 13.03 -18.75
C SER A 258 -9.12 14.15 -18.11
N ARG A 259 -8.80 13.99 -16.83
CA ARG A 259 -8.03 14.98 -16.07
C ARG A 259 -6.56 15.05 -16.54
N MET A 260 -5.95 13.92 -16.83
CA MET A 260 -4.59 13.84 -17.38
C MET A 260 -4.49 14.54 -18.73
N GLN A 261 -5.51 14.42 -19.59
CA GLN A 261 -5.51 15.10 -20.89
C GLN A 261 -5.49 16.63 -20.75
N GLU A 262 -6.11 17.19 -19.71
CA GLU A 262 -6.09 18.64 -19.45
C GLU A 262 -4.70 19.14 -18.99
N VAL A 263 -3.99 18.33 -18.20
CA VAL A 263 -2.75 18.76 -17.52
C VAL A 263 -1.47 18.34 -18.28
N VAL A 264 -1.46 17.11 -18.80
CA VAL A 264 -0.33 16.51 -19.51
C VAL A 264 -0.48 16.73 -21.03
N GLY A 265 -1.70 16.76 -21.55
CA GLY A 265 -1.96 17.09 -22.94
C GLY A 265 -1.24 16.15 -23.92
N ASN A 266 -0.27 16.70 -24.65
CA ASN A 266 0.54 15.96 -25.63
C ASN A 266 2.00 15.77 -25.19
N ASP A 267 2.33 16.10 -23.93
CA ASP A 267 3.66 15.97 -23.37
C ASP A 267 4.17 14.52 -23.51
N ARG A 268 5.45 14.38 -23.89
CA ARG A 268 6.14 13.08 -23.92
C ARG A 268 6.80 12.81 -22.58
N VAL A 269 6.51 11.65 -22.00
CA VAL A 269 7.04 11.23 -20.70
C VAL A 269 8.14 10.18 -20.88
N ALA A 270 9.31 10.46 -20.30
CA ALA A 270 10.38 9.48 -20.16
C ALA A 270 10.35 8.87 -18.76
N ALA A 271 10.39 7.55 -18.65
CA ALA A 271 10.63 6.85 -17.39
C ALA A 271 12.08 6.38 -17.37
N LEU A 272 12.81 6.73 -16.31
CA LEU A 272 14.24 6.50 -16.15
C LEU A 272 14.53 5.76 -14.85
N ARG A 273 15.62 5.00 -14.85
CA ARG A 273 16.17 4.35 -13.66
C ARG A 273 17.67 4.62 -13.55
N ILE A 274 18.13 4.96 -12.36
CA ILE A 274 19.56 5.04 -12.04
C ILE A 274 19.95 3.80 -11.25
N TYR A 275 20.98 3.09 -11.72
CA TYR A 275 21.58 1.95 -11.05
C TYR A 275 23.11 1.99 -11.19
N GLY A 276 23.85 1.85 -10.08
CA GLY A 276 25.29 2.05 -10.05
C GLY A 276 25.68 3.48 -10.44
N GLN A 277 26.36 3.64 -11.59
CA GLN A 277 26.75 4.94 -12.15
C GLN A 277 26.17 5.17 -13.54
N ASN A 278 25.07 4.48 -13.85
CA ASN A 278 24.49 4.43 -15.19
C ASN A 278 23.02 4.84 -15.16
N LEU A 279 22.57 5.42 -16.29
CA LEU A 279 21.19 5.76 -16.56
C LEU A 279 20.56 4.69 -17.46
N TYR A 280 19.31 4.32 -17.19
CA TYR A 280 18.56 3.32 -17.93
C TYR A 280 17.18 3.84 -18.32
N SER A 281 16.70 3.46 -19.51
CA SER A 281 15.30 3.60 -19.88
C SER A 281 14.47 2.60 -19.06
N TYR A 282 13.60 3.10 -18.17
CA TYR A 282 12.82 2.25 -17.29
C TYR A 282 11.50 1.85 -17.93
N GLY A 283 11.17 0.57 -17.85
CA GLY A 283 9.90 0.02 -18.34
C GLY A 283 9.57 -1.30 -17.68
N ASN A 284 8.30 -1.46 -17.30
CA ASN A 284 7.72 -2.72 -16.86
C ASN A 284 6.24 -2.76 -17.22
N ARG A 285 5.61 -3.92 -17.01
CA ARG A 285 4.21 -4.15 -17.39
C ARG A 285 3.22 -3.20 -16.70
N GLY A 286 3.41 -2.90 -15.42
CA GLY A 286 2.52 -2.03 -14.66
C GLY A 286 2.62 -0.58 -15.10
N LEU A 287 3.83 -0.04 -15.21
CA LEU A 287 4.06 1.31 -15.71
C LEU A 287 3.53 1.49 -17.13
N GLU A 288 3.81 0.51 -18.01
CA GLU A 288 3.33 0.54 -19.40
C GLU A 288 1.80 0.50 -19.47
N GLU A 289 1.17 -0.36 -18.67
CA GLU A 289 -0.28 -0.48 -18.62
C GLU A 289 -0.94 0.77 -18.08
N VAL A 290 -0.44 1.33 -16.97
CA VAL A 290 -1.06 2.50 -16.35
C VAL A 290 -0.82 3.76 -17.16
N LEU A 291 0.44 4.09 -17.49
CA LEU A 291 0.76 5.38 -18.12
C LEU A 291 0.38 5.41 -19.60
N PHE A 292 0.77 4.39 -20.37
CA PHE A 292 0.71 4.46 -21.83
C PHE A 292 -0.54 3.81 -22.40
N LYS A 293 -1.07 2.75 -21.77
CA LYS A 293 -2.30 2.09 -22.22
C LYS A 293 -3.56 2.70 -21.58
N ASP A 294 -3.59 2.80 -20.26
CA ASP A 294 -4.78 3.23 -19.52
C ASP A 294 -4.92 4.76 -19.52
N LEU A 295 -3.88 5.51 -19.17
CA LEU A 295 -3.91 6.98 -19.22
C LEU A 295 -3.64 7.56 -20.61
N GLN A 296 -3.19 6.73 -21.57
CA GLN A 296 -2.91 7.13 -22.95
C GLN A 296 -1.88 8.28 -23.08
N ILE A 297 -0.97 8.37 -22.13
CA ILE A 297 0.14 9.34 -22.17
C ILE A 297 1.14 8.89 -23.24
N LYS A 298 1.80 9.85 -23.89
CA LYS A 298 2.83 9.56 -24.89
C LYS A 298 4.16 9.23 -24.21
N GLY A 299 4.70 8.04 -24.48
CA GLY A 299 6.07 7.70 -24.09
C GLY A 299 7.11 8.43 -24.94
N ALA A 300 8.21 8.86 -24.34
CA ALA A 300 9.35 9.43 -25.05
C ALA A 300 10.14 8.35 -25.82
N TYR A 301 10.10 7.10 -25.34
CA TYR A 301 10.73 5.95 -25.98
C TYR A 301 9.68 5.04 -26.63
N ARG A 302 10.01 4.42 -27.76
CA ARG A 302 9.23 3.30 -28.30
C ARG A 302 9.61 2.04 -27.52
N PHE A 303 8.68 1.49 -26.75
CA PHE A 303 8.90 0.33 -25.87
C PHE A 303 9.08 -1.02 -26.59
N ASP A 304 9.14 -1.02 -27.92
CA ASP A 304 8.96 -2.23 -28.73
C ASP A 304 10.17 -3.19 -28.73
N SER A 305 11.29 -2.90 -28.05
CA SER A 305 12.46 -3.79 -28.05
C SER A 305 13.42 -3.73 -26.85
N SER A 306 13.32 -2.74 -25.96
CA SER A 306 14.43 -2.36 -25.06
C SER A 306 14.02 -1.87 -23.67
N ARG A 307 13.37 -2.73 -22.87
CA ARG A 307 13.15 -2.44 -21.44
C ARG A 307 14.46 -2.44 -20.67
N ASN A 308 14.65 -1.48 -19.77
CA ASN A 308 15.81 -1.40 -18.87
C ASN A 308 17.16 -1.40 -19.62
N GLN A 309 17.21 -0.77 -20.80
CA GLN A 309 18.47 -0.59 -21.51
C GLN A 309 19.22 0.62 -20.97
N GLN A 310 20.55 0.50 -20.91
CA GLN A 310 21.40 1.62 -20.55
C GLN A 310 21.31 2.68 -21.66
N ILE A 311 21.13 3.93 -21.25
CA ILE A 311 21.08 5.08 -22.14
C ILE A 311 22.13 6.12 -21.73
N THR A 312 22.55 6.93 -22.68
CA THR A 312 23.45 8.06 -22.45
C THR A 312 22.68 9.36 -22.27
N MET A 313 23.37 10.42 -21.83
CA MET A 313 22.77 11.75 -21.77
C MET A 313 22.44 12.29 -23.16
N ASP A 314 23.23 11.94 -24.18
CA ASP A 314 22.99 12.33 -25.57
C ASP A 314 21.69 11.68 -26.10
N ASP A 315 21.44 10.41 -25.77
CA ASP A 315 20.18 9.73 -26.14
C ASP A 315 18.96 10.43 -25.53
N LEU A 316 19.08 10.86 -24.27
CA LEU A 316 18.02 11.58 -23.56
C LEU A 316 17.78 12.98 -24.16
N GLN A 317 18.84 13.69 -24.55
CA GLN A 317 18.75 14.98 -25.24
C GLN A 317 18.15 14.86 -26.64
N GLN A 318 18.46 13.80 -27.38
CA GLN A 318 17.85 13.53 -28.69
C GLN A 318 16.34 13.25 -28.56
N CYS A 319 15.94 12.55 -27.50
CA CYS A 319 14.55 12.27 -27.23
C CYS A 319 13.78 13.52 -26.74
N ASP A 320 14.44 14.42 -26.01
CA ASP A 320 13.92 15.66 -25.42
C ASP A 320 12.51 15.52 -24.80
N PRO A 321 12.37 14.72 -23.72
CA PRO A 321 11.07 14.51 -23.10
C PRO A 321 10.57 15.80 -22.44
N ASP A 322 9.25 16.00 -22.46
CA ASP A 322 8.60 17.13 -21.79
C ASP A 322 8.49 16.90 -20.27
N ARG A 323 8.49 15.63 -19.83
CA ARG A 323 8.48 15.22 -18.42
C ARG A 323 9.32 13.98 -18.18
N ILE A 324 9.91 13.89 -16.99
CA ILE A 324 10.76 12.76 -16.59
C ILE A 324 10.23 12.16 -15.29
N LEU A 325 9.96 10.86 -15.29
CA LEU A 325 9.84 10.05 -14.08
C LEU A 325 11.19 9.37 -13.83
N ILE A 326 11.72 9.45 -12.61
CA ILE A 326 13.05 8.90 -12.29
C ILE A 326 13.05 8.05 -11.02
N ALA A 327 13.45 6.79 -11.15
CA ALA A 327 13.68 5.88 -10.04
C ALA A 327 15.17 5.81 -9.71
N VAL A 328 15.56 6.17 -8.49
CA VAL A 328 16.96 6.11 -8.03
C VAL A 328 17.14 4.90 -7.12
N CYS A 329 17.99 3.94 -7.51
CA CYS A 329 18.24 2.77 -6.67
C CYS A 329 18.90 3.17 -5.33
N PRO A 330 18.61 2.45 -4.23
CA PRO A 330 18.98 2.88 -2.88
C PRO A 330 20.44 2.59 -2.51
N GLU A 331 21.31 2.14 -3.40
CA GLU A 331 22.74 2.03 -3.12
C GLU A 331 23.45 3.38 -3.20
N ALA A 332 24.57 3.50 -2.46
CA ALA A 332 25.32 4.75 -2.37
C ALA A 332 25.84 5.24 -3.73
N ALA A 333 26.21 4.33 -4.64
CA ALA A 333 26.67 4.67 -5.98
C ALA A 333 25.59 5.41 -6.78
N SER A 334 24.37 4.88 -6.81
CA SER A 334 23.22 5.49 -7.51
C SER A 334 22.87 6.86 -6.96
N ARG A 335 22.82 7.02 -5.63
CA ARG A 335 22.55 8.34 -5.03
C ARG A 335 23.64 9.36 -5.35
N ARG A 336 24.91 8.96 -5.32
CA ARG A 336 26.04 9.83 -5.71
C ARG A 336 25.97 10.23 -7.16
N TYR A 337 25.67 9.29 -8.05
CA TYR A 337 25.50 9.56 -9.47
C TYR A 337 24.31 10.51 -9.71
N TRP A 338 23.17 10.27 -9.06
CA TRP A 338 22.01 11.17 -9.13
C TRP A 338 22.35 12.59 -8.69
N LEU A 339 23.01 12.75 -7.53
CA LEU A 339 23.44 14.05 -7.05
C LEU A 339 24.38 14.75 -8.05
N ALA A 340 25.36 14.03 -8.61
CA ALA A 340 26.25 14.59 -9.62
C ALA A 340 25.48 15.01 -10.89
N LEU A 341 24.51 14.20 -11.32
CA LEU A 341 23.66 14.47 -12.48
C LEU A 341 22.83 15.73 -12.29
N GLN A 342 22.25 15.91 -11.09
CA GLN A 342 21.48 17.10 -10.73
C GLN A 342 22.29 18.39 -10.81
N HIS A 343 23.62 18.34 -10.73
CA HIS A 343 24.51 19.50 -10.88
C HIS A 343 25.16 19.60 -12.27
N SER A 344 24.91 18.66 -13.18
CA SER A 344 25.56 18.66 -14.50
C SER A 344 24.91 19.65 -15.45
N ALA A 345 25.71 20.30 -16.29
CA ALA A 345 25.20 21.23 -17.29
C ALA A 345 24.32 20.53 -18.33
N GLU A 346 24.63 19.27 -18.65
CA GLU A 346 23.90 18.47 -19.65
C GLU A 346 22.50 18.11 -19.16
N TRP A 347 22.33 17.86 -17.87
CA TRP A 347 21.02 17.60 -17.25
C TRP A 347 20.15 18.87 -17.28
N HIS A 348 20.71 20.02 -16.89
CA HIS A 348 19.99 21.29 -16.89
C HIS A 348 19.57 21.79 -18.27
N ARG A 349 20.18 21.29 -19.36
CA ARG A 349 19.78 21.61 -20.73
C ARG A 349 18.46 20.97 -21.14
N LEU A 350 18.02 19.90 -20.45
CA LEU A 350 16.77 19.25 -20.77
C LEU A 350 15.58 20.15 -20.43
N ARG A 351 14.63 20.26 -21.36
CA ARG A 351 13.44 21.09 -21.17
C ARG A 351 12.63 20.69 -19.95
N ALA A 352 12.45 19.39 -19.72
CA ALA A 352 11.77 18.89 -18.53
C ALA A 352 12.43 19.38 -17.22
N VAL A 353 13.76 19.45 -17.18
CA VAL A 353 14.52 19.90 -16.00
C VAL A 353 14.34 21.41 -15.80
N ALA A 354 14.52 22.20 -16.87
CA ALA A 354 14.35 23.65 -16.81
C ALA A 354 12.92 24.08 -16.39
N GLN A 355 11.91 23.25 -16.66
CA GLN A 355 10.52 23.50 -16.30
C GLN A 355 10.10 22.87 -14.96
N GLY A 356 11.02 22.23 -14.22
CA GLY A 356 10.71 21.57 -12.96
C GLY A 356 9.78 20.35 -13.10
N ARG A 357 9.78 19.70 -14.26
CA ARG A 357 8.92 18.55 -14.62
C ARG A 357 9.65 17.22 -14.49
N VAL A 358 10.43 17.10 -13.41
CA VAL A 358 11.13 15.87 -13.03
C VAL A 358 10.52 15.35 -11.75
N TYR A 359 10.06 14.11 -11.78
CA TYR A 359 9.34 13.48 -10.68
C TYR A 359 10.09 12.24 -10.24
N THR A 360 10.49 12.20 -8.98
CA THR A 360 11.11 11.02 -8.39
C THR A 360 10.04 9.99 -8.03
N ILE A 361 10.21 8.75 -8.46
CA ILE A 361 9.32 7.63 -8.13
C ILE A 361 10.05 6.59 -7.28
N SER A 362 9.33 5.96 -6.35
CA SER A 362 9.82 4.87 -5.51
C SER A 362 9.63 3.50 -6.18
N SER A 363 10.29 2.47 -5.65
CA SER A 363 10.09 1.09 -6.12
C SER A 363 8.66 0.59 -5.86
N ASP A 364 8.06 0.97 -4.74
CA ASP A 364 6.66 0.69 -4.45
C ASP A 364 5.83 1.94 -4.78
N PRO A 365 4.73 1.83 -5.56
CA PRO A 365 4.20 0.64 -6.21
C PRO A 365 4.84 0.33 -7.58
N TRP A 366 5.69 1.22 -8.11
CA TRP A 366 6.09 1.24 -9.52
C TRP A 366 6.82 0.00 -10.05
N PHE A 367 7.31 -0.90 -9.21
CA PHE A 367 8.05 -2.11 -9.62
C PHE A 367 7.20 -3.39 -9.57
N GLU A 368 5.99 -3.34 -9.00
CA GLU A 368 5.11 -4.49 -8.88
C GLU A 368 4.06 -4.52 -9.99
N TYR A 369 3.62 -5.72 -10.38
CA TYR A 369 2.47 -5.89 -11.27
C TYR A 369 1.37 -6.73 -10.61
N SER A 370 0.32 -6.07 -10.11
CA SER A 370 -0.84 -6.67 -9.47
C SER A 370 -2.04 -5.74 -9.54
N ALA A 371 -3.26 -6.23 -9.30
CA ALA A 371 -4.48 -5.42 -9.27
C ALA A 371 -4.39 -4.23 -8.30
N LEU A 372 -3.77 -4.42 -7.13
CA LEU A 372 -3.56 -3.35 -6.17
C LEU A 372 -2.46 -2.39 -6.61
N ALA A 373 -1.32 -2.91 -7.09
CA ALA A 373 -0.19 -2.08 -7.50
C ALA A 373 -0.56 -1.12 -8.65
N VAL A 374 -1.26 -1.61 -9.69
CA VAL A 374 -1.68 -0.74 -10.82
C VAL A 374 -2.66 0.35 -10.38
N THR A 375 -3.54 0.05 -9.42
CA THR A 375 -4.44 1.05 -8.83
C THR A 375 -3.67 2.13 -8.07
N ARG A 376 -2.64 1.73 -7.31
CA ARG A 376 -1.78 2.66 -6.57
C ARG A 376 -0.89 3.49 -7.51
N MET A 377 -0.36 2.89 -8.57
CA MET A 377 0.37 3.61 -9.61
C MET A 377 -0.50 4.67 -10.29
N LEU A 378 -1.77 4.35 -10.56
CA LEU A 378 -2.72 5.31 -11.13
C LEU A 378 -2.92 6.52 -10.20
N ASP A 379 -3.04 6.27 -8.89
CA ASP A 379 -3.19 7.33 -7.89
C ASP A 379 -1.94 8.18 -7.74
N GLU A 380 -0.78 7.56 -7.72
CA GLU A 380 0.49 8.27 -7.65
C GLU A 380 0.74 9.07 -8.94
N ALA A 381 0.41 8.53 -10.11
CA ALA A 381 0.47 9.27 -11.37
C ALA A 381 -0.41 10.53 -11.32
N MET A 382 -1.66 10.40 -10.84
CA MET A 382 -2.57 11.54 -10.62
C MET A 382 -1.94 12.60 -9.73
N LEU A 383 -1.41 12.19 -8.58
CA LEU A 383 -0.75 13.10 -7.65
C LEU A 383 0.46 13.80 -8.28
N LEU A 384 1.35 13.05 -8.95
CA LEU A 384 2.57 13.59 -9.55
C LEU A 384 2.28 14.60 -10.66
N PHE A 385 1.31 14.32 -11.54
CA PHE A 385 1.07 15.18 -12.69
C PHE A 385 0.10 16.32 -12.43
N THR A 386 -0.93 16.11 -11.59
CA THR A 386 -2.01 17.09 -11.40
C THR A 386 -2.00 17.74 -10.02
N GLY A 387 -1.26 17.18 -9.05
CA GLY A 387 -1.30 17.60 -7.65
C GLY A 387 -2.55 17.14 -6.90
N ASP A 388 -3.52 16.53 -7.59
CA ASP A 388 -4.75 16.02 -6.99
C ASP A 388 -4.49 14.59 -6.48
N ASN A 389 -4.73 14.37 -5.18
CA ASN A 389 -4.72 13.02 -4.64
C ASN A 389 -6.14 12.44 -4.58
N PRO A 390 -6.54 11.50 -5.47
CA PRO A 390 -7.84 10.85 -5.40
C PRO A 390 -7.98 9.90 -4.18
N ASN A 391 -6.88 9.60 -3.47
CA ASN A 391 -6.83 8.67 -2.34
C ASN A 391 -6.10 9.27 -1.12
N GLY A 392 -6.85 9.77 -0.13
CA GLY A 392 -6.32 10.40 1.09
C GLY A 392 -5.51 9.50 2.05
N LEU A 393 -5.15 8.27 1.63
CA LEU A 393 -4.38 7.28 2.38
C LEU A 393 -2.94 7.09 1.87
N LEU A 394 -2.56 7.73 0.76
CA LEU A 394 -1.15 7.73 0.34
C LEU A 394 -0.35 8.61 1.30
N ASP A 395 0.71 8.02 1.86
CA ASP A 395 1.67 8.71 2.70
C ASP A 395 2.23 9.93 1.95
N LYS A 396 2.26 11.09 2.61
CA LYS A 396 2.78 12.34 2.03
C LYS A 396 4.31 12.36 1.96
N SER A 397 4.96 11.22 2.20
CA SER A 397 6.41 11.04 2.21
C SER A 397 7.06 11.02 0.83
N HIS A 398 6.42 11.59 -0.19
CA HIS A 398 7.11 11.97 -1.42
C HIS A 398 7.92 13.25 -1.16
N GLY A 399 9.12 13.07 -0.64
CA GLY A 399 10.27 13.95 -0.81
C GLY A 399 10.03 15.45 -0.56
N GLU A 400 10.08 15.87 0.70
CA GLU A 400 10.69 17.16 0.99
C GLU A 400 12.17 17.08 0.59
N SER A 401 12.49 17.51 -0.63
CA SER A 401 13.81 18.07 -0.90
C SER A 401 13.63 19.57 -0.99
N PHE A 402 13.62 20.22 0.18
CA PHE A 402 13.91 21.63 0.26
C PHE A 402 15.25 21.93 -0.42
N ALA A 403 15.28 23.05 -1.14
CA ALA A 403 16.52 23.65 -1.58
C ALA A 403 17.38 24.02 -0.36
N THR A 404 18.60 23.48 -0.31
CA THR A 404 19.77 24.14 0.24
C THR A 404 20.99 23.68 -0.54
#